data_AF-A2DN00-F1
#
_entry.id   AF-A2DN00-F1
#
_cell.length_a   1.000
_cell.length_b   1.000
_cell.length_c   1.000
_cell.angle_alpha   90.00
_cell.angle_beta   90.00
_cell.angle_gamma   90.00
#
_symmetry.space_group_name_H-M   'P 1'
#
loop_
_entity.id
_entity.type
_entity.pdbx_description
1 polymer ?
#
loop_
_entity_poly.entity_id
_entity_poly.type
_entity_poly.pdbx_seq_one_letter_code
_entity_poly.pdbx_strand_id
1 'polypeptide(L)'
;MIVNRFADLTDSSNENTSILGQSTTYIPDEVSGAEKIVHSLNELQTNQNYTLNDIVSKLIQVKIEVEGDLSLIYKFPSIKDYNEDKYKIFLNDRLICFKYFKDNDVVHAISDLISTIEPLEITPLIENCINNEKHDQTYIATLFLLCMIVKLRPDLITPKTFNIENEKFLESMPLITWIISCSLQSDKIAHLDPLVSHQIIDIFLNNSILSKDSKYDDVAICAAHLIAQSYYKQNVYRITSSHFAQLTEISLRQTTPRDCYVANVLLTTMRSLSVSDKKLLAAQLLEVFPDTHLSVIDIFKYEATRKTSATFVDGWVEAHATHREASMKYLCAVAGQVPERIICKFPKKDLRNGSNIVRLALVNVELKNTSTRVCTICFFLLIIYWFYKKHQ
;
A
#
# COMPACT_ATOMS: atom_id res chain seq x y z
N MET A 1 -8.57 12.59 90.11
CA MET A 1 -8.36 11.50 89.14
C MET A 1 -6.87 11.20 89.13
N ILE A 2 -6.54 9.94 89.39
CA ILE A 2 -5.32 9.46 90.07
C ILE A 2 -4.18 9.14 89.07
N VAL A 3 -3.04 9.84 89.24
CA VAL A 3 -1.66 9.31 89.41
C VAL A 3 -0.86 8.73 88.22
N ASN A 4 0.17 9.50 87.84
CA ASN A 4 1.62 9.18 87.68
C ASN A 4 2.18 8.03 86.82
N ARG A 5 3.23 8.44 86.07
CA ARG A 5 4.62 7.91 86.00
C ARG A 5 5.01 6.75 85.06
N PHE A 6 6.29 6.86 84.67
CA PHE A 6 7.26 5.91 84.08
C PHE A 6 7.26 5.84 82.55
N ALA A 7 8.29 6.29 81.82
CA ALA A 7 9.75 6.07 81.86
C ALA A 7 10.17 4.65 81.44
N ASP A 8 11.02 4.65 80.41
CA ASP A 8 12.06 3.69 80.00
C ASP A 8 11.74 2.19 79.97
N LEU A 9 12.04 1.56 78.83
CA LEU A 9 12.95 0.40 78.78
C LEU A 9 13.43 0.11 77.34
N THR A 10 14.75 0.07 77.28
CA THR A 10 15.73 -0.32 76.27
C THR A 10 15.52 -1.63 75.50
N ASP A 11 16.05 -1.61 74.26
CA ASP A 11 16.88 -2.61 73.58
C ASP A 11 16.36 -3.98 73.07
N SER A 12 17.05 -4.39 72.01
CA SER A 12 17.01 -5.63 71.23
C SER A 12 15.96 -5.65 70.10
N SER A 13 16.28 -5.84 68.82
CA SER A 13 17.47 -6.38 68.17
C SER A 13 17.41 -6.08 66.66
N ASN A 14 18.59 -5.85 66.06
CA ASN A 14 19.00 -6.18 64.69
C ASN A 14 17.90 -6.53 63.66
N GLU A 15 17.78 -5.73 62.60
CA GLU A 15 18.37 -6.07 61.28
C GLU A 15 18.06 -4.98 60.26
N ASN A 16 19.14 -4.44 59.67
CA ASN A 16 19.08 -3.69 58.43
C ASN A 16 18.52 -4.59 57.31
N THR A 17 17.30 -4.32 56.87
CA THR A 17 16.91 -4.58 55.48
C THR A 17 16.15 -3.38 54.96
N SER A 18 16.85 -2.58 54.16
CA SER A 18 16.26 -1.61 53.25
C SER A 18 15.42 -2.37 52.22
N ILE A 19 14.12 -2.49 52.47
CA ILE A 19 13.17 -2.91 51.44
C ILE A 19 12.65 -1.63 50.80
N LEU A 20 13.15 -1.40 49.58
CA LEU A 20 12.58 -0.56 48.55
C LEU A 20 11.05 -0.61 48.63
N GLY A 21 10.44 0.51 49.01
CA GLY A 21 8.99 0.68 48.86
C GLY A 21 8.65 0.76 47.37
N GLN A 22 8.24 -0.36 46.78
CA GLN A 22 7.33 -0.30 45.65
C GLN A 22 6.01 0.23 46.18
N SER A 23 5.71 1.50 45.90
CA SER A 23 4.39 2.06 46.10
C SER A 23 3.44 1.37 45.13
N THR A 24 2.74 0.33 45.60
CA THR A 24 1.57 -0.20 44.91
C THR A 24 0.39 0.67 45.29
N THR A 25 0.12 1.69 44.49
CA THR A 25 -1.08 2.51 44.60
C THR A 25 -2.30 1.62 44.36
N TYR A 26 -3.08 1.35 45.41
CA TYR A 26 -4.31 0.57 45.33
C TYR A 26 -5.37 1.36 44.56
N ILE A 27 -5.78 0.88 43.39
CA ILE A 27 -6.92 1.43 42.65
C ILE A 27 -8.17 0.65 43.08
N PRO A 28 -9.20 1.29 43.66
CA PRO A 28 -10.42 0.61 44.09
C PRO A 28 -11.11 -0.11 42.93
N ASP A 29 -11.73 -1.26 43.21
CA ASP A 29 -12.39 -2.07 42.18
C ASP A 29 -13.59 -1.37 41.51
N GLU A 30 -14.17 -0.37 42.17
CA GLU A 30 -15.31 0.44 41.70
C GLU A 30 -14.95 1.50 40.65
N VAL A 31 -13.66 1.73 40.41
CA VAL A 31 -13.16 2.67 39.40
C VAL A 31 -13.37 2.09 37.99
N SER A 32 -13.79 2.91 37.03
CA SER A 32 -14.05 2.45 35.66
C SER A 32 -12.77 1.87 35.03
N GLY A 33 -12.92 0.92 34.09
CA GLY A 33 -11.76 0.31 33.42
C GLY A 33 -10.84 1.31 32.71
N ALA A 34 -11.42 2.39 32.15
CA ALA A 34 -10.68 3.48 31.54
C ALA A 34 -9.82 4.23 32.56
N GLU A 35 -10.38 4.60 33.70
CA GLU A 35 -9.64 5.27 34.79
C GLU A 35 -8.50 4.39 35.34
N LYS A 36 -8.71 3.07 35.45
CA LYS A 36 -7.67 2.10 35.83
C LYS A 36 -6.50 2.11 34.83
N ILE A 37 -6.81 2.14 33.53
CA ILE A 37 -5.79 2.25 32.46
C ILE A 37 -5.02 3.56 32.59
N VAL A 38 -5.72 4.70 32.63
CA VAL A 38 -5.11 6.04 32.69
C VAL A 38 -4.18 6.15 33.90
N HIS A 39 -4.64 5.74 35.08
CA HIS A 39 -3.81 5.74 36.29
C HIS A 39 -2.54 4.90 36.12
N SER A 40 -2.69 3.67 35.62
CA SER A 40 -1.55 2.75 35.44
C SER A 40 -0.52 3.25 34.42
N LEU A 41 -0.98 3.98 33.40
CA LEU A 41 -0.12 4.59 32.38
C LEU A 41 0.58 5.86 32.88
N ASN A 42 -0.09 6.69 33.67
CA ASN A 42 0.51 7.89 34.26
C ASN A 42 1.64 7.58 35.24
N GLU A 43 1.60 6.42 35.91
CA GLU A 43 2.73 5.91 36.72
C GLU A 43 4.00 5.65 35.89
N LEU A 44 3.88 5.39 34.59
CA LEU A 44 5.05 5.23 33.72
C LEU A 44 5.64 6.59 33.31
N GLN A 45 4.81 7.61 33.09
CA GLN A 45 5.29 8.95 32.72
C GLN A 45 6.20 9.57 33.79
N THR A 46 5.97 9.26 35.06
CA THR A 46 6.84 9.73 36.16
C THR A 46 8.22 9.07 36.15
N ASN A 47 8.35 7.90 35.52
CA ASN A 47 9.59 7.18 35.31
C ASN A 47 10.13 7.49 33.91
N GLN A 48 10.99 8.50 33.78
CA GLN A 48 11.46 9.06 32.49
C GLN A 48 12.10 8.08 31.48
N ASN A 49 12.33 6.81 31.84
CA ASN A 49 12.90 5.77 30.98
C ASN A 49 11.97 4.53 30.95
N TYR A 50 10.90 4.57 30.16
CA TYR A 50 10.04 3.42 29.90
C TYR A 50 10.16 2.96 28.43
N THR A 51 9.81 1.71 28.18
CA THR A 51 9.75 1.08 26.86
C THR A 51 8.31 0.75 26.48
N LEU A 52 8.06 0.42 25.21
CA LEU A 52 6.78 -0.11 24.75
C LEU A 52 6.33 -1.36 25.52
N ASN A 53 7.26 -2.22 25.93
CA ASN A 53 6.95 -3.41 26.70
C ASN A 53 6.52 -3.07 28.14
N ASP A 54 7.00 -1.97 28.72
CA ASP A 54 6.54 -1.50 30.02
C ASP A 54 5.08 -1.02 29.95
N ILE A 55 4.72 -0.34 28.86
CA ILE A 55 3.34 0.03 28.57
C ILE A 55 2.46 -1.22 28.45
N VAL A 56 2.88 -2.21 27.65
CA VAL A 56 2.16 -3.50 27.55
C VAL A 56 2.00 -4.15 28.93
N SER A 57 3.05 -4.15 29.75
CA SER A 57 3.01 -4.75 31.09
C SER A 57 1.97 -4.09 31.99
N LYS A 58 1.85 -2.75 31.96
CA LYS A 58 0.79 -2.02 32.67
C LYS A 58 -0.60 -2.33 32.13
N LEU A 59 -0.75 -2.42 30.79
CA LEU A 59 -2.02 -2.77 30.15
C LEU A 59 -2.48 -4.20 30.49
N ILE A 60 -1.56 -5.15 30.68
CA ILE A 60 -1.89 -6.51 31.13
C ILE A 60 -2.50 -6.50 32.55
N GLN A 61 -1.96 -5.68 33.45
CA GLN A 61 -2.42 -5.61 34.84
C GLN A 61 -3.88 -5.15 34.95
N VAL A 62 -4.29 -4.23 34.08
CA VAL A 62 -5.65 -3.67 34.06
C VAL A 62 -6.64 -4.50 33.22
N LYS A 63 -6.19 -5.55 32.54
CA LYS A 63 -6.98 -6.49 31.72
C LYS A 63 -7.89 -5.79 30.71
N ILE A 64 -7.33 -5.47 29.55
CA ILE A 64 -8.06 -4.82 28.45
C ILE A 64 -9.30 -5.64 28.05
N GLU A 65 -10.44 -4.96 27.96
CA GLU A 65 -11.72 -5.52 27.58
C GLU A 65 -11.93 -5.41 26.06
N VAL A 66 -12.48 -6.48 25.51
CA VAL A 66 -12.80 -6.62 24.08
C VAL A 66 -14.31 -6.72 23.95
N GLU A 67 -14.90 -5.92 23.07
CA GLU A 67 -16.35 -5.89 22.81
C GLU A 67 -16.76 -6.78 21.61
N GLY A 68 -15.81 -7.15 20.76
CA GLY A 68 -16.03 -7.94 19.55
C GLY A 68 -15.34 -9.31 19.55
N ASP A 69 -15.38 -9.96 18.39
CA ASP A 69 -14.68 -11.22 18.17
C ASP A 69 -13.21 -10.96 17.77
N LEU A 70 -12.27 -11.26 18.67
CA LEU A 70 -10.83 -11.18 18.40
C LEU A 70 -10.39 -12.07 17.24
N SER A 71 -11.13 -13.15 16.95
CA SER A 71 -10.84 -14.06 15.85
C SER A 71 -10.83 -13.36 14.50
N LEU A 72 -11.58 -12.25 14.40
CA LEU A 72 -11.58 -11.41 13.22
C LEU A 72 -10.17 -10.86 12.95
N ILE A 73 -9.29 -10.63 13.93
CA ILE A 73 -7.95 -10.04 13.72
C ILE A 73 -6.94 -11.07 13.19
N TYR A 74 -7.00 -12.32 13.65
CA TYR A 74 -6.02 -13.36 13.30
C TYR A 74 -6.53 -14.39 12.29
N LYS A 75 -7.78 -14.29 11.83
CA LYS A 75 -8.34 -15.16 10.79
C LYS A 75 -9.14 -14.38 9.75
N PHE A 76 -9.08 -14.83 8.50
CA PHE A 76 -9.98 -14.37 7.45
C PHE A 76 -11.19 -15.31 7.30
N PRO A 77 -12.40 -14.77 7.09
CA PRO A 77 -13.56 -15.58 6.75
C PRO A 77 -13.35 -16.18 5.36
N SER A 78 -13.86 -17.39 5.15
CA SER A 78 -13.76 -18.08 3.87
C SER A 78 -14.54 -17.35 2.77
N ILE A 79 -13.93 -17.22 1.59
CA ILE A 79 -14.55 -16.70 0.36
C ILE A 79 -15.88 -17.37 0.00
N LYS A 80 -16.14 -18.59 0.47
CA LYS A 80 -17.39 -19.32 0.19
C LYS A 80 -18.61 -18.71 0.91
N ASP A 81 -18.38 -18.01 2.01
CA ASP A 81 -19.44 -17.53 2.90
C ASP A 81 -19.71 -16.01 2.75
N TYR A 82 -18.86 -15.31 1.99
CA TYR A 82 -18.83 -13.85 1.88
C TYR A 82 -18.80 -13.37 0.42
N ASN A 83 -19.55 -12.30 0.14
CA ASN A 83 -19.45 -11.55 -1.13
C ASN A 83 -18.54 -10.31 -0.92
N GLU A 84 -18.21 -9.61 -2.01
CA GLU A 84 -17.35 -8.41 -2.01
C GLU A 84 -17.76 -7.36 -0.95
N ASP A 85 -19.04 -7.01 -0.88
CA ASP A 85 -19.53 -6.00 0.07
C ASP A 85 -19.40 -6.47 1.53
N LYS A 86 -19.63 -7.76 1.80
CA LYS A 86 -19.45 -8.31 3.16
C LYS A 86 -17.98 -8.31 3.58
N TYR A 87 -17.03 -8.46 2.67
CA TYR A 87 -15.60 -8.33 2.99
C TYR A 87 -15.24 -6.90 3.42
N LYS A 88 -15.85 -5.89 2.78
CA LYS A 88 -15.70 -4.49 3.21
C LYS A 88 -16.28 -4.25 4.61
N ILE A 89 -17.44 -4.82 4.91
CA ILE A 89 -18.05 -4.73 6.25
C ILE A 89 -17.17 -5.44 7.28
N PHE A 90 -16.74 -6.66 6.99
CA PHE A 90 -15.82 -7.43 7.82
C PHE A 90 -14.53 -6.66 8.14
N LEU A 91 -13.92 -6.00 7.15
CA LEU A 91 -12.75 -5.16 7.36
C LEU A 91 -13.02 -3.98 8.30
N ASN A 92 -14.22 -3.41 8.29
CA ASN A 92 -14.59 -2.35 9.22
C ASN A 92 -14.86 -2.90 10.63
N ASP A 93 -15.54 -4.04 10.76
CA ASP A 93 -15.86 -4.65 12.05
C ASP A 93 -14.58 -5.06 12.81
N ARG A 94 -13.55 -5.51 12.08
CA ARG A 94 -12.20 -5.78 12.61
C ARG A 94 -11.56 -4.61 13.37
N LEU A 95 -11.96 -3.38 13.05
CA LEU A 95 -11.40 -2.16 13.64
C LEU A 95 -12.04 -1.78 14.97
N ILE A 96 -13.19 -2.38 15.33
CA ILE A 96 -14.00 -2.04 16.50
C ILE A 96 -14.02 -3.22 17.48
N CYS A 97 -12.85 -3.71 17.85
CA CYS A 97 -12.72 -4.85 18.77
C CYS A 97 -12.50 -4.43 20.23
N PHE A 98 -11.94 -3.25 20.48
CA PHE A 98 -11.58 -2.81 21.83
C PHE A 98 -12.54 -1.75 22.39
N LYS A 99 -13.05 -2.00 23.59
CA LYS A 99 -14.01 -1.12 24.29
C LYS A 99 -13.47 0.29 24.54
N TYR A 100 -12.23 0.37 25.01
CA TYR A 100 -11.61 1.61 25.49
C TYR A 100 -11.04 2.48 24.36
N PHE A 101 -11.17 2.05 23.10
CA PHE A 101 -10.60 2.74 21.94
C PHE A 101 -11.17 4.15 21.69
N LYS A 102 -12.38 4.41 22.20
CA LYS A 102 -13.09 5.70 22.07
C LYS A 102 -12.97 6.57 23.31
N ASP A 103 -12.29 6.10 24.36
CA ASP A 103 -12.14 6.83 25.60
C ASP A 103 -11.03 7.89 25.46
N ASN A 104 -11.40 9.18 25.52
CA ASN A 104 -10.46 10.27 25.27
C ASN A 104 -9.33 10.33 26.30
N ASP A 105 -9.57 9.93 27.55
CA ASP A 105 -8.55 10.01 28.60
C ASP A 105 -7.50 8.92 28.39
N VAL A 106 -7.94 7.71 28.03
CA VAL A 106 -7.04 6.62 27.62
C VAL A 106 -6.25 7.01 26.37
N VAL A 107 -6.91 7.61 25.38
CA VAL A 107 -6.27 8.10 24.16
C VAL A 107 -5.18 9.12 24.46
N HIS A 108 -5.44 10.07 25.36
CA HIS A 108 -4.46 11.07 25.77
C HIS A 108 -3.28 10.47 26.54
N ALA A 109 -3.53 9.63 27.54
CA ALA A 109 -2.48 8.99 28.31
C ALA A 109 -1.50 8.19 27.43
N ILE A 110 -2.02 7.44 26.45
CA ILE A 110 -1.19 6.72 25.48
C ILE A 110 -0.48 7.68 24.54
N SER A 111 -1.17 8.69 24.00
CA SER A 111 -0.59 9.67 23.07
C SER A 111 0.67 10.33 23.63
N ASP A 112 0.63 10.72 24.90
CA ASP A 112 1.77 11.34 25.57
C ASP A 112 2.94 10.37 25.68
N LEU A 113 2.67 9.10 26.05
CA LEU A 113 3.68 8.06 26.19
C LEU A 113 4.35 7.68 24.86
N ILE A 114 3.62 7.73 23.75
CA ILE A 114 4.15 7.31 22.44
C ILE A 114 4.71 8.46 21.60
N SER A 115 4.71 9.68 22.14
CA SER A 115 5.11 10.89 21.41
C SER A 115 6.58 10.85 20.95
N THR A 116 7.45 10.16 21.69
CA THR A 116 8.90 10.09 21.43
C THR A 116 9.36 8.83 20.71
N ILE A 117 8.45 7.90 20.39
CA ILE A 117 8.78 6.58 19.86
C ILE A 117 9.23 6.65 18.40
N GLU A 118 10.28 5.89 18.05
CA GLU A 118 10.77 5.73 16.69
C GLU A 118 10.15 4.53 15.95
N PRO A 119 10.10 4.54 14.60
CA PRO A 119 9.45 3.47 13.82
C PRO A 119 9.96 2.05 14.08
N LEU A 120 11.26 1.88 14.31
CA LEU A 120 11.88 0.56 14.52
C LEU A 120 11.52 -0.06 15.88
N GLU A 121 11.10 0.74 16.85
CA GLU A 121 10.69 0.26 18.17
C GLU A 121 9.35 -0.48 18.12
N ILE A 122 8.56 -0.32 17.04
CA ILE A 122 7.28 -1.01 16.85
C ILE A 122 7.48 -2.46 16.40
N THR A 123 8.55 -2.76 15.66
CA THR A 123 8.78 -4.10 15.08
C THR A 123 8.71 -5.22 16.13
N PRO A 124 9.34 -5.11 17.32
CA PRO A 124 9.21 -6.10 18.38
C PRO A 124 7.77 -6.35 18.85
N LEU A 125 6.91 -5.34 18.87
CA LEU A 125 5.49 -5.52 19.25
C LEU A 125 4.75 -6.35 18.19
N ILE A 126 5.03 -6.10 16.91
CA ILE A 126 4.43 -6.84 15.80
C ILE A 126 4.91 -8.29 15.83
N GLU A 127 6.21 -8.51 16.03
CA GLU A 127 6.78 -9.85 16.18
C GLU A 127 6.19 -10.60 17.37
N ASN A 128 5.95 -9.92 18.50
CA ASN A 128 5.29 -10.52 19.66
C ASN A 128 3.86 -10.97 19.31
N CYS A 129 3.09 -10.14 18.61
CA CYS A 129 1.76 -10.53 18.14
C CYS A 129 1.80 -11.72 17.17
N ILE A 130 2.76 -11.76 16.24
CA ILE A 130 2.90 -12.85 15.27
C ILE A 130 3.24 -14.17 15.96
N ASN A 131 4.17 -14.14 16.92
CA ASN A 131 4.66 -15.34 17.58
C ASN A 131 3.75 -15.83 18.73
N ASN A 132 2.75 -15.05 19.16
CA ASN A 132 1.87 -15.42 20.27
C ASN A 132 0.63 -16.19 19.78
N GLU A 133 0.76 -17.51 19.69
CA GLU A 133 -0.31 -18.45 19.29
C GLU A 133 -1.44 -18.57 20.34
N LYS A 134 -1.20 -18.16 21.59
CA LYS A 134 -2.17 -18.36 22.69
C LYS A 134 -3.24 -17.29 22.74
N HIS A 135 -3.02 -16.16 22.06
CA HIS A 135 -3.92 -15.00 22.05
C HIS A 135 -4.37 -14.58 23.47
N ASP A 136 -3.43 -14.59 24.41
CA ASP A 136 -3.64 -14.30 25.83
C ASP A 136 -3.75 -12.79 26.13
N GLN A 137 -3.79 -12.40 27.41
CA GLN A 137 -3.84 -10.98 27.79
C GLN A 137 -2.61 -10.19 27.31
N THR A 138 -1.45 -10.84 27.18
CA THR A 138 -0.26 -10.22 26.57
C THR A 138 -0.54 -9.86 25.11
N TYR A 139 -1.12 -10.78 24.34
CA TYR A 139 -1.52 -10.54 22.95
C TYR A 139 -2.55 -9.41 22.85
N ILE A 140 -3.60 -9.44 23.68
CA ILE A 140 -4.67 -8.44 23.69
C ILE A 140 -4.11 -7.04 24.03
N ALA A 141 -3.29 -6.94 25.07
CA ALA A 141 -2.66 -5.67 25.46
C ALA A 141 -1.71 -5.14 24.37
N THR A 142 -0.92 -6.03 23.74
CA THR A 142 -0.01 -5.68 22.64
C THR A 142 -0.79 -5.18 21.42
N LEU A 143 -1.85 -5.88 21.02
CA LEU A 143 -2.74 -5.44 19.94
C LEU A 143 -3.41 -4.11 20.25
N PHE A 144 -3.91 -3.93 21.47
CA PHE A 144 -4.53 -2.68 21.89
C PHE A 144 -3.55 -1.51 21.76
N LEU A 145 -2.34 -1.67 22.28
CA LEU A 145 -1.28 -0.65 22.16
C LEU A 145 -0.93 -0.39 20.69
N LEU A 146 -0.77 -1.44 19.87
CA LEU A 146 -0.48 -1.31 18.45
C LEU A 146 -1.59 -0.57 17.71
N CYS A 147 -2.87 -0.86 18.00
CA CYS A 147 -4.01 -0.14 17.45
C CYS A 147 -3.91 1.36 17.74
N MET A 148 -3.60 1.69 18.99
CA MET A 148 -3.48 3.07 19.46
C MET A 148 -2.31 3.80 18.81
N ILE A 149 -1.15 3.15 18.70
CA ILE A 149 0.02 3.69 18.01
C ILE A 149 -0.32 3.99 16.56
N VAL A 150 -0.89 3.02 15.84
CA VAL A 150 -1.24 3.16 14.41
C VAL A 150 -2.23 4.31 14.20
N LYS A 151 -3.21 4.48 15.09
CA LYS A 151 -4.19 5.58 15.00
C LYS A 151 -3.56 6.95 15.26
N LEU A 152 -2.74 7.05 16.31
CA LEU A 152 -2.22 8.31 16.82
C LEU A 152 -0.97 8.80 16.10
N ARG A 153 -0.11 7.86 15.71
CA ARG A 153 1.18 8.02 15.04
C ARG A 153 1.27 7.08 13.83
N PRO A 154 0.38 7.22 12.83
CA PRO A 154 0.41 6.36 11.65
C PRO A 154 1.76 6.44 10.93
N ASP A 155 2.47 7.57 11.04
CA ASP A 155 3.81 7.85 10.47
C ASP A 155 4.87 6.80 10.84
N LEU A 156 4.68 6.09 11.95
CA LEU A 156 5.61 5.06 12.40
C LEU A 156 5.45 3.73 11.66
N ILE A 157 4.34 3.53 10.92
CA ILE A 157 4.11 2.33 10.14
C ILE A 157 4.72 2.50 8.75
N THR A 158 5.84 1.84 8.51
CA THR A 158 6.61 1.91 7.27
C THR A 158 6.77 0.51 6.65
N PRO A 159 7.19 0.37 5.38
CA PRO A 159 7.48 -0.95 4.82
C PRO A 159 8.50 -1.75 5.63
N LYS A 160 9.47 -1.09 6.28
CA LYS A 160 10.48 -1.73 7.14
C LYS A 160 9.87 -2.36 8.39
N THR A 161 8.75 -1.81 8.87
CA THR A 161 7.98 -2.33 10.00
C THR A 161 7.43 -3.73 9.72
N PHE A 162 7.30 -4.12 8.44
CA PHE A 162 6.83 -5.44 8.01
C PHE A 162 7.93 -6.35 7.45
N ASN A 163 9.21 -6.08 7.74
CA ASN A 163 10.32 -6.94 7.32
C ASN A 163 10.38 -8.23 8.15
N ILE A 164 9.41 -9.11 7.94
CA ILE A 164 9.25 -10.40 8.61
C ILE A 164 9.84 -11.50 7.72
N GLU A 165 10.46 -12.52 8.32
CA GLU A 165 10.96 -13.68 7.58
C GLU A 165 9.86 -14.32 6.70
N ASN A 166 10.18 -14.60 5.44
CA ASN A 166 9.22 -15.03 4.41
C ASN A 166 8.34 -16.22 4.82
N GLU A 167 8.85 -17.15 5.62
CA GLU A 167 8.07 -18.33 6.06
C GLU A 167 6.92 -17.95 7.01
N LYS A 168 7.11 -16.92 7.85
CA LYS A 168 6.09 -16.42 8.80
C LYS A 168 5.22 -15.31 8.23
N PHE A 169 5.66 -14.67 7.15
CA PHE A 169 4.98 -13.51 6.57
C PHE A 169 3.52 -13.80 6.20
N LEU A 170 3.25 -15.00 5.70
CA LEU A 170 1.93 -15.39 5.21
C LEU A 170 0.95 -15.69 6.35
N GLU A 171 1.43 -16.30 7.43
CA GLU A 171 0.64 -16.49 8.67
C GLU A 171 0.35 -15.16 9.37
N SER A 172 1.21 -14.17 9.14
CA SER A 172 1.08 -12.80 9.68
C SER A 172 0.11 -11.91 8.89
N MET A 173 -0.37 -12.36 7.72
CA MET A 173 -1.23 -11.56 6.83
C MET A 173 -2.49 -10.99 7.49
N PRO A 174 -3.22 -11.73 8.34
CA PRO A 174 -4.39 -11.19 9.03
C PRO A 174 -4.05 -9.96 9.88
N LEU A 175 -2.93 -10.02 10.60
CA LEU A 175 -2.43 -8.94 11.45
C LEU A 175 -1.92 -7.77 10.61
N ILE A 176 -1.11 -8.02 9.56
CA ILE A 176 -0.59 -6.97 8.67
C ILE A 176 -1.75 -6.21 7.99
N THR A 177 -2.73 -6.95 7.48
CA THR A 177 -3.96 -6.38 6.89
C THR A 177 -4.72 -5.54 7.91
N TRP A 178 -4.79 -5.99 9.17
CA TRP A 178 -5.43 -5.22 10.24
C TRP A 178 -4.66 -3.94 10.58
N ILE A 179 -3.33 -3.98 10.72
CA ILE A 179 -2.48 -2.81 10.96
C ILE A 179 -2.66 -1.77 9.84
N ILE A 180 -2.61 -2.20 8.58
CA ILE A 180 -2.79 -1.31 7.42
C ILE A 180 -4.23 -0.77 7.39
N SER A 181 -5.23 -1.57 7.74
CA SER A 181 -6.61 -1.09 7.82
C SER A 181 -6.79 -0.03 8.91
N CYS A 182 -6.22 -0.24 10.11
CA CYS A 182 -6.18 0.73 11.19
C CYS A 182 -5.47 2.01 10.75
N SER A 183 -4.36 1.89 10.02
CA SER A 183 -3.62 3.07 9.57
C SER A 183 -4.51 3.88 8.65
N LEU A 184 -5.09 3.27 7.60
CA LEU A 184 -5.98 3.86 6.57
C LEU A 184 -7.25 4.57 7.08
N GLN A 185 -7.59 4.40 8.36
CA GLN A 185 -8.75 5.04 8.98
C GLN A 185 -8.39 6.27 9.80
N SER A 186 -7.10 6.49 10.08
CA SER A 186 -6.65 7.68 10.78
C SER A 186 -6.87 8.93 9.94
N ASP A 187 -7.49 9.95 10.53
CA ASP A 187 -7.68 11.25 9.87
C ASP A 187 -6.34 11.99 9.61
N LYS A 188 -5.25 11.52 10.21
CA LYS A 188 -3.90 12.10 10.08
C LYS A 188 -3.15 11.67 8.81
N ILE A 189 -3.67 10.72 8.03
CA ILE A 189 -3.00 10.17 6.84
C ILE A 189 -2.93 11.15 5.68
N ALA A 190 -3.80 12.15 5.63
CA ALA A 190 -3.87 13.06 4.49
C ALA A 190 -2.57 13.88 4.26
N HIS A 191 -1.69 13.96 5.27
CA HIS A 191 -0.53 14.87 5.25
C HIS A 191 0.79 14.27 5.75
N LEU A 192 0.75 13.19 6.53
CA LEU A 192 1.93 12.46 6.94
C LEU A 192 2.10 11.29 5.97
N ASP A 193 3.33 10.87 5.74
CA ASP A 193 3.72 9.94 4.68
C ASP A 193 3.85 8.47 5.14
N PRO A 194 2.93 7.85 5.94
CA PRO A 194 2.99 6.40 6.14
C PRO A 194 2.18 5.66 5.08
N LEU A 195 2.80 4.62 4.52
CA LEU A 195 2.21 3.65 3.59
C LEU A 195 1.41 4.30 2.45
N VAL A 196 2.13 4.99 1.58
CA VAL A 196 1.60 5.44 0.28
C VAL A 196 1.05 4.22 -0.48
N SER A 197 -0.01 4.39 -1.28
CA SER A 197 -0.64 3.30 -2.04
C SER A 197 0.33 2.38 -2.79
N HIS A 198 1.46 2.89 -3.29
CA HIS A 198 2.48 2.07 -3.95
C HIS A 198 3.15 1.07 -3.00
N GLN A 199 3.42 1.46 -1.75
CA GLN A 199 4.02 0.59 -0.74
C GLN A 199 3.05 -0.52 -0.30
N ILE A 200 1.75 -0.20 -0.21
CA ILE A 200 0.72 -1.19 0.06
C ILE A 200 0.62 -2.20 -1.10
N ILE A 201 0.73 -1.72 -2.34
CA ILE A 201 0.83 -2.60 -3.51
C ILE A 201 2.07 -3.50 -3.37
N ASP A 202 3.26 -2.95 -3.09
CA ASP A 202 4.50 -3.73 -2.95
C ASP A 202 4.37 -4.88 -1.92
N ILE A 203 3.72 -4.60 -0.79
CA ILE A 203 3.50 -5.59 0.28
C ILE A 203 2.65 -6.77 -0.20
N PHE A 204 1.57 -6.50 -0.94
CA PHE A 204 0.57 -7.52 -1.25
C PHE A 204 0.70 -8.12 -2.65
N LEU A 205 1.31 -7.40 -3.61
CA LEU A 205 1.21 -7.75 -5.02
C LEU A 205 1.74 -9.15 -5.32
N ASN A 206 2.98 -9.45 -4.93
CA ASN A 206 3.57 -10.77 -5.16
C ASN A 206 3.11 -11.81 -4.13
N ASN A 207 2.82 -11.36 -2.90
CA ASN A 207 2.57 -12.27 -1.78
C ASN A 207 1.14 -12.81 -1.74
N SER A 208 0.15 -12.02 -2.18
CA SER A 208 -1.26 -12.43 -2.17
C SER A 208 -1.96 -12.21 -3.50
N ILE A 209 -1.76 -11.07 -4.19
CA ILE A 209 -2.61 -10.69 -5.34
C ILE A 209 -2.22 -11.44 -6.63
N LEU A 210 -0.94 -11.64 -6.90
CA LEU A 210 -0.49 -12.43 -8.06
C LEU A 210 -0.40 -13.93 -7.77
N SER A 211 -0.40 -14.32 -6.49
CA SER A 211 -0.36 -15.71 -6.06
C SER A 211 -1.54 -16.50 -6.63
N LYS A 212 -1.24 -17.71 -7.10
CA LYS A 212 -2.23 -18.67 -7.63
C LYS A 212 -2.69 -19.69 -6.59
N ASP A 213 -2.15 -19.61 -5.38
CA ASP A 213 -2.46 -20.55 -4.31
C ASP A 213 -3.74 -20.12 -3.59
N SER A 214 -4.75 -20.99 -3.62
CA SER A 214 -6.08 -20.73 -3.05
C SER A 214 -6.05 -20.45 -1.55
N LYS A 215 -4.98 -20.83 -0.83
CA LYS A 215 -4.86 -20.50 0.60
C LYS A 215 -4.78 -18.98 0.86
N TYR A 216 -4.50 -18.18 -0.17
CA TYR A 216 -4.38 -16.72 -0.08
C TYR A 216 -5.56 -15.97 -0.69
N ASP A 217 -6.64 -16.66 -1.04
CA ASP A 217 -7.78 -16.04 -1.71
C ASP A 217 -8.41 -14.92 -0.86
N ASP A 218 -8.65 -15.18 0.42
CA ASP A 218 -9.27 -14.22 1.33
C ASP A 218 -8.34 -13.02 1.58
N VAL A 219 -7.03 -13.28 1.68
CA VAL A 219 -5.99 -12.25 1.83
C VAL A 219 -5.95 -11.34 0.61
N ALA A 220 -6.03 -11.91 -0.60
CA ALA A 220 -5.98 -11.15 -1.84
C ALA A 220 -7.19 -10.20 -1.98
N ILE A 221 -8.38 -10.64 -1.57
CA ILE A 221 -9.59 -9.80 -1.57
C ILE A 221 -9.45 -8.66 -0.57
N CYS A 222 -8.98 -8.95 0.64
CA CYS A 222 -8.74 -7.92 1.65
C CYS A 222 -7.68 -6.91 1.18
N ALA A 223 -6.58 -7.39 0.61
CA ALA A 223 -5.53 -6.55 0.05
C ALA A 223 -6.05 -5.65 -1.08
N ALA A 224 -6.93 -6.16 -1.95
CA ALA A 224 -7.57 -5.37 -2.99
C ALA A 224 -8.39 -4.20 -2.41
N HIS A 225 -9.16 -4.46 -1.35
CA HIS A 225 -9.91 -3.41 -0.64
C HIS A 225 -8.98 -2.38 0.01
N LEU A 226 -7.89 -2.82 0.66
CA LEU A 226 -6.93 -1.90 1.26
C LEU A 226 -6.23 -1.02 0.22
N ILE A 227 -5.82 -1.60 -0.92
CA ILE A 227 -5.23 -0.83 -2.02
C ILE A 227 -6.24 0.20 -2.53
N ALA A 228 -7.48 -0.20 -2.83
CA ALA A 228 -8.51 0.71 -3.30
C ALA A 228 -8.81 1.84 -2.29
N GLN A 229 -8.94 1.48 -1.01
CA GLN A 229 -9.17 2.42 0.09
C GLN A 229 -8.00 3.39 0.26
N SER A 230 -6.76 2.94 0.10
CA SER A 230 -5.58 3.79 0.21
C SER A 230 -5.59 4.91 -0.83
N TYR A 231 -5.86 4.58 -2.10
CA TYR A 231 -5.95 5.58 -3.17
C TYR A 231 -7.08 6.59 -2.92
N TYR A 232 -8.24 6.09 -2.44
CA TYR A 232 -9.37 6.95 -2.10
C TYR A 232 -9.06 7.91 -0.95
N LYS A 233 -8.47 7.41 0.13
CA LYS A 233 -8.16 8.21 1.33
C LYS A 233 -7.03 9.20 1.10
N GLN A 234 -5.98 8.81 0.39
CA GLN A 234 -4.85 9.68 0.07
C GLN A 234 -5.18 10.68 -1.04
N ASN A 235 -6.18 10.39 -1.88
CA ASN A 235 -6.53 11.19 -3.06
C ASN A 235 -5.35 11.41 -4.03
N VAL A 236 -4.41 10.46 -4.08
CA VAL A 236 -3.23 10.48 -4.97
C VAL A 236 -3.32 9.33 -5.97
N TYR A 237 -3.99 9.55 -7.09
CA TYR A 237 -4.19 8.54 -8.14
C TYR A 237 -3.00 8.44 -9.10
N ARG A 238 -1.80 8.21 -8.57
CA ARG A 238 -0.57 8.01 -9.33
C ARG A 238 0.02 6.63 -9.05
N ILE A 239 0.47 5.95 -10.11
CA ILE A 239 1.01 4.59 -10.01
C ILE A 239 2.22 4.42 -10.95
N THR A 240 3.18 3.60 -10.54
CA THR A 240 4.33 3.22 -11.38
C THR A 240 3.89 2.34 -12.55
N SER A 241 4.63 2.34 -13.65
CA SER A 241 4.29 1.57 -14.84
C SER A 241 4.28 0.05 -14.61
N SER A 242 5.18 -0.47 -13.77
CA SER A 242 5.21 -1.89 -13.35
C SER A 242 3.91 -2.28 -12.66
N HIS A 243 3.59 -1.61 -11.54
CA HIS A 243 2.35 -1.88 -10.80
C HIS A 243 1.10 -1.69 -11.67
N PHE A 244 1.06 -0.70 -12.56
CA PHE A 244 -0.07 -0.54 -13.47
C PHE A 244 -0.24 -1.75 -14.41
N ALA A 245 0.85 -2.24 -14.99
CA ALA A 245 0.81 -3.42 -15.86
C ALA A 245 0.35 -4.68 -15.08
N GLN A 246 0.88 -4.90 -13.89
CA GLN A 246 0.51 -6.04 -13.03
C GLN A 246 -0.95 -5.95 -12.55
N LEU A 247 -1.42 -4.79 -12.10
CA LEU A 247 -2.84 -4.61 -11.74
C LEU A 247 -3.77 -4.73 -12.95
N THR A 248 -3.30 -4.38 -14.15
CA THR A 248 -4.03 -4.63 -15.40
C THR A 248 -4.15 -6.13 -15.65
N GLU A 249 -3.09 -6.91 -15.43
CA GLU A 249 -3.13 -8.39 -15.53
C GLU A 249 -4.20 -8.99 -14.63
N ILE A 250 -4.21 -8.57 -13.37
CA ILE A 250 -5.16 -9.04 -12.36
C ILE A 250 -6.60 -8.70 -12.77
N SER A 251 -6.81 -7.46 -13.24
CA SER A 251 -8.13 -6.99 -13.68
C SER A 251 -8.69 -7.78 -14.86
N LEU A 252 -7.83 -8.41 -15.66
CA LEU A 252 -8.19 -9.14 -16.88
C LEU A 252 -8.23 -10.66 -16.69
N ARG A 253 -7.55 -11.22 -15.66
CA ARG A 253 -7.47 -12.66 -15.44
C ARG A 253 -8.87 -13.28 -15.26
N GLN A 254 -9.72 -12.71 -14.40
CA GLN A 254 -11.14 -13.06 -14.15
C GLN A 254 -11.52 -14.56 -14.34
N THR A 255 -10.63 -15.48 -13.97
CA THR A 255 -10.81 -16.93 -14.21
C THR A 255 -11.44 -17.67 -13.03
N THR A 256 -11.31 -17.11 -11.83
CA THR A 256 -11.80 -17.70 -10.58
C THR A 256 -12.72 -16.71 -9.86
N PRO A 257 -13.58 -17.15 -8.94
CA PRO A 257 -14.38 -16.24 -8.11
C PRO A 257 -13.52 -15.18 -7.40
N ARG A 258 -12.35 -15.60 -6.90
CA ARG A 258 -11.35 -14.72 -6.31
C ARG A 258 -10.85 -13.66 -7.28
N ASP A 259 -10.48 -14.05 -8.51
CA ASP A 259 -10.02 -13.08 -9.51
C ASP A 259 -11.13 -12.09 -9.87
N CYS A 260 -12.38 -12.55 -9.97
CA CYS A 260 -13.53 -11.68 -10.21
C CYS A 260 -13.71 -10.65 -9.09
N TYR A 261 -13.62 -11.05 -7.82
CA TYR A 261 -13.72 -10.13 -6.69
C TYR A 261 -12.58 -9.11 -6.68
N VAL A 262 -11.33 -9.58 -6.77
CA VAL A 262 -10.16 -8.70 -6.78
C VAL A 262 -10.24 -7.72 -7.95
N ALA A 263 -10.61 -8.19 -9.14
CA ALA A 263 -10.77 -7.35 -10.32
C ALA A 263 -11.87 -6.29 -10.12
N ASN A 264 -13.04 -6.67 -9.59
CA ASN A 264 -14.15 -5.73 -9.36
C ASN A 264 -13.78 -4.60 -8.40
N VAL A 265 -13.14 -4.94 -7.27
CA VAL A 265 -12.69 -3.97 -6.27
C VAL A 265 -11.69 -2.98 -6.88
N LEU A 266 -10.72 -3.50 -7.65
CA LEU A 266 -9.65 -2.69 -8.22
C LEU A 266 -10.07 -1.93 -9.48
N LEU A 267 -11.09 -2.38 -10.21
CA LEU A 267 -11.49 -1.80 -11.50
C LEU A 267 -11.81 -0.30 -11.39
N THR A 268 -12.55 0.09 -10.34
CA THR A 268 -12.91 1.49 -10.10
C THR A 268 -11.68 2.34 -9.83
N THR A 269 -10.74 1.81 -9.05
CA THR A 269 -9.46 2.45 -8.77
C THR A 269 -8.64 2.60 -10.04
N MET A 270 -8.47 1.50 -10.81
CA MET A 270 -7.69 1.44 -12.04
C MET A 270 -8.13 2.46 -13.09
N ARG A 271 -9.44 2.70 -13.24
CA ARG A 271 -9.98 3.72 -14.16
C ARG A 271 -9.55 5.14 -13.83
N SER A 272 -9.22 5.41 -12.57
CA SER A 272 -8.84 6.73 -12.08
C SER A 272 -7.32 6.94 -12.03
N LEU A 273 -6.54 5.86 -12.14
CA LEU A 273 -5.08 5.91 -12.01
C LEU A 273 -4.42 6.60 -13.20
N SER A 274 -3.40 7.40 -12.88
CA SER A 274 -2.48 7.97 -13.85
C SER A 274 -1.09 7.36 -13.67
N VAL A 275 -0.49 6.89 -14.76
CA VAL A 275 0.87 6.34 -14.72
C VAL A 275 1.87 7.48 -14.60
N SER A 276 2.73 7.44 -13.57
CA SER A 276 3.71 8.49 -13.27
C SER A 276 4.85 8.53 -14.29
N ASP A 277 5.42 7.38 -14.64
CA ASP A 277 6.40 7.25 -15.71
C ASP A 277 5.81 6.52 -16.93
N LYS A 278 5.48 7.31 -17.96
CA LYS A 278 4.93 6.76 -19.21
C LYS A 278 5.99 6.12 -20.11
N LYS A 279 7.27 6.39 -19.88
CA LYS A 279 8.36 5.88 -20.73
C LYS A 279 8.48 4.36 -20.60
N LEU A 280 8.40 3.85 -19.39
CA LEU A 280 8.53 2.41 -19.13
C LEU A 280 7.23 1.62 -19.34
N LEU A 281 6.08 2.30 -19.49
CA LEU A 281 4.78 1.65 -19.55
C LEU A 281 4.66 0.62 -20.67
N ALA A 282 5.15 0.95 -21.87
CA ALA A 282 5.08 0.02 -22.99
C ALA A 282 5.91 -1.24 -22.72
N ALA A 283 7.13 -1.12 -22.18
CA ALA A 283 7.97 -2.27 -21.84
C ALA A 283 7.27 -3.18 -20.83
N GLN A 284 6.73 -2.60 -19.75
CA GLN A 284 6.05 -3.34 -18.69
C GLN A 284 4.78 -4.05 -19.19
N LEU A 285 3.98 -3.39 -20.04
CA LEU A 285 2.81 -4.04 -20.64
C LEU A 285 3.20 -5.17 -21.61
N LEU A 286 4.28 -5.03 -22.37
CA LEU A 286 4.74 -6.06 -23.30
C LEU A 286 5.36 -7.26 -22.57
N GLU A 287 5.96 -7.03 -21.41
CA GLU A 287 6.50 -8.08 -20.54
C GLU A 287 5.37 -8.91 -19.93
N VAL A 288 4.34 -8.26 -19.39
CA VAL A 288 3.19 -8.93 -18.76
C VAL A 288 2.24 -9.53 -19.82
N PHE A 289 2.08 -8.88 -20.97
CA PHE A 289 1.21 -9.33 -22.06
C PHE A 289 2.01 -9.50 -23.35
N PRO A 290 2.80 -10.59 -23.49
CA PRO A 290 3.61 -10.83 -24.69
C PRO A 290 2.75 -11.11 -25.93
N ASP A 291 1.52 -11.57 -25.73
CA ASP A 291 0.50 -11.69 -26.77
C ASP A 291 -0.52 -10.55 -26.70
N THR A 292 -1.11 -10.22 -27.84
CA THR A 292 -2.06 -9.10 -27.96
C THR A 292 -3.33 -9.35 -27.17
N HIS A 293 -3.64 -8.45 -26.23
CA HIS A 293 -4.91 -8.43 -25.49
C HIS A 293 -5.70 -7.16 -25.83
N LEU A 294 -7.02 -7.26 -26.07
CA LEU A 294 -7.87 -6.13 -26.51
C LEU A 294 -7.80 -4.92 -25.58
N SER A 295 -7.95 -5.13 -24.27
CA SER A 295 -7.86 -4.04 -23.28
C SER A 295 -6.49 -3.36 -23.25
N VAL A 296 -5.42 -4.11 -23.53
CA VAL A 296 -4.05 -3.56 -23.60
C VAL A 296 -3.85 -2.80 -24.91
N ILE A 297 -4.40 -3.30 -26.03
CA ILE A 297 -4.45 -2.57 -27.31
C ILE A 297 -5.11 -1.20 -27.11
N ASP A 298 -6.20 -1.12 -26.36
CA ASP A 298 -6.87 0.15 -26.05
C ASP A 298 -5.97 1.10 -25.24
N ILE A 299 -5.18 0.58 -24.29
CA ILE A 299 -4.19 1.37 -23.55
C ILE A 299 -3.11 1.91 -24.50
N PHE A 300 -2.54 1.07 -25.36
CA PHE A 300 -1.54 1.49 -26.35
C PHE A 300 -2.08 2.57 -27.30
N LYS A 301 -3.30 2.38 -27.80
CA LYS A 301 -4.00 3.36 -28.64
C LYS A 301 -4.21 4.67 -27.90
N TYR A 302 -4.75 4.60 -26.69
CA TYR A 302 -5.06 5.78 -25.89
C TYR A 302 -3.81 6.59 -25.58
N GLU A 303 -2.76 5.95 -25.06
CA GLU A 303 -1.53 6.64 -24.69
C GLU A 303 -0.75 7.15 -25.92
N ALA A 304 -0.78 6.44 -27.05
CA ALA A 304 -0.17 6.91 -28.30
C ALA A 304 -0.90 8.13 -28.92
N THR A 305 -2.21 8.28 -28.71
CA THR A 305 -3.02 9.34 -29.35
C THR A 305 -3.23 10.59 -28.48
N ARG A 306 -2.83 10.55 -27.20
CA ARG A 306 -2.91 11.70 -26.29
C ARG A 306 -1.98 12.86 -26.70
N LYS A 307 -2.32 14.08 -26.25
CA LYS A 307 -1.51 15.30 -26.51
C LYS A 307 -0.07 15.17 -25.99
N THR A 308 0.13 14.45 -24.89
CA THR A 308 1.45 14.20 -24.25
C THR A 308 2.01 12.81 -24.61
N SER A 309 1.68 12.27 -25.78
CA SER A 309 2.05 10.89 -26.15
C SER A 309 3.54 10.67 -26.44
N ALA A 310 4.32 11.75 -26.60
CA ALA A 310 5.73 11.66 -26.98
C ALA A 310 6.52 10.70 -26.07
N THR A 311 6.43 10.87 -24.75
CA THR A 311 7.15 10.05 -23.78
C THR A 311 6.78 8.57 -23.85
N PHE A 312 5.48 8.26 -24.00
CA PHE A 312 5.02 6.88 -24.16
C PHE A 312 5.50 6.27 -25.48
N VAL A 313 5.38 7.02 -26.58
CA VAL A 313 5.78 6.54 -27.91
C VAL A 313 7.28 6.32 -27.99
N ASP A 314 8.09 7.23 -27.45
CA ASP A 314 9.55 7.07 -27.43
C ASP A 314 9.95 5.87 -26.56
N GLY A 315 9.33 5.72 -25.39
CA GLY A 315 9.49 4.53 -24.55
C GLY A 315 9.06 3.22 -25.23
N TRP A 316 7.98 3.24 -26.02
CA TRP A 316 7.55 2.08 -26.80
C TRP A 316 8.53 1.71 -27.91
N VAL A 317 9.10 2.71 -28.60
CA VAL A 317 10.13 2.49 -29.61
C VAL A 317 11.41 1.94 -28.97
N GLU A 318 11.79 2.41 -27.79
CA GLU A 318 12.91 1.83 -27.02
C GLU A 318 12.62 0.38 -26.61
N ALA A 319 11.43 0.11 -26.04
CA ALA A 319 10.99 -1.23 -25.64
C ALA A 319 10.92 -2.22 -26.82
N HIS A 320 10.73 -1.72 -28.05
CA HIS A 320 10.74 -2.54 -29.26
C HIS A 320 12.06 -3.29 -29.45
N ALA A 321 13.18 -2.73 -29.01
CA ALA A 321 14.49 -3.37 -29.14
C ALA A 321 14.59 -4.66 -28.31
N THR A 322 13.95 -4.70 -27.13
CA THR A 322 13.99 -5.84 -26.21
C THR A 322 12.77 -6.76 -26.35
N HIS A 323 11.60 -6.23 -26.71
CA HIS A 323 10.33 -6.97 -26.85
C HIS A 323 9.82 -6.97 -28.29
N ARG A 324 10.70 -7.15 -29.27
CA ARG A 324 10.42 -6.96 -30.70
C ARG A 324 9.17 -7.67 -31.21
N GLU A 325 9.01 -8.95 -30.89
CA GLU A 325 7.87 -9.76 -31.36
C GLU A 325 6.54 -9.23 -30.80
N ALA A 326 6.44 -9.14 -29.47
CA ALA A 326 5.26 -8.61 -28.79
C ALA A 326 4.94 -7.20 -29.29
N SER A 327 5.95 -6.33 -29.35
CA SER A 327 5.77 -4.96 -29.85
C SER A 327 5.26 -4.92 -31.28
N MET A 328 5.70 -5.82 -32.16
CA MET A 328 5.17 -5.89 -33.53
C MET A 328 3.71 -6.32 -33.57
N LYS A 329 3.30 -7.27 -32.72
CA LYS A 329 1.89 -7.69 -32.61
C LYS A 329 1.01 -6.50 -32.22
N TYR A 330 1.37 -5.77 -31.17
CA TYR A 330 0.64 -4.58 -30.73
C TYR A 330 0.66 -3.44 -31.75
N LEU A 331 1.81 -3.17 -32.38
CA LEU A 331 1.92 -2.15 -33.43
C LEU A 331 0.99 -2.45 -34.61
N CYS A 332 0.95 -3.70 -35.05
CA CYS A 332 0.04 -4.13 -36.12
C CYS A 332 -1.43 -3.97 -35.73
N ALA A 333 -1.78 -4.23 -34.47
CA ALA A 333 -3.15 -4.10 -33.97
C ALA A 333 -3.64 -2.64 -33.92
N VAL A 334 -2.76 -1.69 -33.60
CA VAL A 334 -3.14 -0.27 -33.48
C VAL A 334 -2.88 0.57 -34.74
N ALA A 335 -2.14 0.05 -35.74
CA ALA A 335 -1.66 0.81 -36.90
C ALA A 335 -2.75 1.58 -37.67
N GLY A 336 -3.97 1.04 -37.77
CA GLY A 336 -5.09 1.72 -38.43
C GLY A 336 -5.74 2.84 -37.62
N GLN A 337 -5.34 3.00 -36.35
CA GLN A 337 -6.02 3.82 -35.35
C GLN A 337 -5.09 4.88 -34.73
N VAL A 338 -3.78 4.80 -34.99
CA VAL A 338 -2.79 5.78 -34.54
C VAL A 338 -2.24 6.57 -35.72
N PRO A 339 -1.85 7.85 -35.53
CA PRO A 339 -1.24 8.65 -36.58
C PRO A 339 0.00 7.99 -37.22
N GLU A 340 0.11 8.06 -38.55
CA GLU A 340 1.24 7.48 -39.33
C GLU A 340 2.62 7.91 -38.80
N ARG A 341 2.73 9.15 -38.29
CA ARG A 341 3.96 9.69 -37.71
C ARG A 341 4.47 8.90 -36.51
N ILE A 342 3.60 8.18 -35.79
CA ILE A 342 3.95 7.32 -34.65
C ILE A 342 4.52 6.01 -35.16
N ILE A 343 3.84 5.39 -36.12
CA ILE A 343 4.26 4.12 -36.75
C ILE A 343 5.67 4.28 -37.34
N CYS A 344 5.95 5.43 -37.95
CA CYS A 344 7.24 5.68 -38.60
C CYS A 344 8.42 5.93 -37.65
N LYS A 345 8.21 5.97 -36.33
CA LYS A 345 9.30 6.01 -35.36
C LYS A 345 9.93 4.62 -35.13
N PHE A 346 9.23 3.55 -35.48
CA PHE A 346 9.74 2.19 -35.34
C PHE A 346 10.76 1.85 -36.44
N PRO A 347 11.67 0.89 -36.21
CA PRO A 347 12.69 0.54 -37.18
C PRO A 347 12.09 0.10 -38.53
N LYS A 348 12.55 0.72 -39.63
CA LYS A 348 12.01 0.47 -40.98
C LYS A 348 12.05 -1.01 -41.40
N LYS A 349 13.09 -1.73 -40.99
CA LYS A 349 13.25 -3.17 -41.28
C LYS A 349 12.05 -3.97 -40.76
N ASP A 350 11.55 -3.60 -39.59
CA ASP A 350 10.43 -4.25 -38.92
C ASP A 350 9.09 -3.85 -39.52
N LEU A 351 8.94 -2.57 -39.85
CA LEU A 351 7.75 -2.05 -40.54
C LEU A 351 7.51 -2.72 -41.90
N ARG A 352 8.57 -3.02 -42.65
CA ARG A 352 8.48 -3.75 -43.95
C ARG A 352 7.96 -5.17 -43.79
N ASN A 353 8.23 -5.80 -42.65
CA ASN A 353 7.77 -7.15 -42.35
C ASN A 353 6.43 -7.17 -41.60
N GLY A 354 5.85 -6.00 -41.31
CA GLY A 354 4.59 -5.86 -40.60
C GLY A 354 3.34 -6.15 -41.45
N SER A 355 2.17 -5.87 -40.87
CA SER A 355 0.88 -5.97 -41.56
C SER A 355 0.79 -5.04 -42.79
N ASN A 356 -0.19 -5.28 -43.67
CA ASN A 356 -0.40 -4.44 -44.86
C ASN A 356 -0.62 -2.97 -44.48
N ILE A 357 -1.30 -2.69 -43.37
CA ILE A 357 -1.57 -1.33 -42.89
C ILE A 357 -0.27 -0.65 -42.43
N VAL A 358 0.58 -1.36 -41.69
CA VAL A 358 1.89 -0.86 -41.25
C VAL A 358 2.78 -0.55 -42.47
N ARG A 359 2.79 -1.44 -43.47
CA ARG A 359 3.51 -1.23 -44.74
C ARG A 359 2.98 -0.03 -45.52
N LEU A 360 1.66 0.12 -45.62
CA LEU A 360 1.03 1.26 -46.29
C LEU A 360 1.37 2.59 -45.61
N ALA A 361 1.38 2.63 -44.27
CA ALA A 361 1.79 3.82 -43.51
C ALA A 361 3.26 4.20 -43.81
N LEU A 362 4.16 3.21 -43.87
CA LEU A 362 5.55 3.42 -44.26
C LEU A 362 5.66 3.99 -45.68
N VAL A 363 4.97 3.40 -46.65
CA VAL A 363 4.95 3.87 -48.05
C VAL A 363 4.42 5.28 -48.15
N ASN A 364 3.33 5.62 -47.44
CA ASN A 364 2.74 6.95 -47.46
C ASN A 364 3.73 8.02 -46.96
N VAL A 365 4.46 7.73 -45.88
CA VAL A 365 5.47 8.66 -45.35
C VAL A 365 6.67 8.77 -46.29
N GLU A 366 7.11 7.68 -46.91
CA GLU A 366 8.17 7.72 -47.92
C GLU A 366 7.75 8.53 -49.15
N LEU A 367 6.52 8.38 -49.62
CA LEU A 367 5.95 9.18 -50.71
C LEU A 367 5.83 10.67 -50.34
N LYS A 368 5.32 11.01 -49.15
CA LYS A 368 5.24 12.39 -48.65
C LYS A 368 6.62 13.04 -48.55
N ASN A 369 7.62 12.33 -48.01
CA ASN A 369 8.99 12.83 -47.91
C ASN A 369 9.63 13.04 -49.29
N THR A 370 9.40 12.11 -50.22
CA THR A 370 9.91 12.23 -51.60
C THR A 370 9.24 13.38 -52.34
N SER A 371 7.91 13.52 -52.22
CA SER A 371 7.15 14.64 -52.78
C SER A 371 7.62 15.98 -52.21
N THR A 372 7.82 16.07 -50.90
CA THR A 372 8.31 17.30 -50.25
C THR A 372 9.71 17.67 -50.75
N ARG A 373 10.61 16.68 -50.89
CA ARG A 373 11.95 16.90 -51.46
C ARG A 373 11.88 17.40 -52.90
N VAL A 374 11.05 16.78 -53.74
CA VAL A 374 10.85 17.20 -55.13
C VAL A 374 10.30 18.64 -55.19
N CYS A 375 9.26 18.96 -54.42
CA CYS A 375 8.71 20.32 -54.35
C CYS A 375 9.76 21.34 -53.89
N THR A 376 10.59 20.97 -52.91
CA THR A 376 11.68 21.83 -52.42
C THR A 376 12.72 22.09 -53.50
N ILE A 377 13.12 21.04 -54.23
CA ILE A 377 14.06 21.17 -55.36
C ILE A 377 13.47 22.06 -56.46
N CYS A 378 12.21 21.84 -56.84
CA CYS A 378 11.53 22.67 -57.83
C CYS A 378 11.43 24.14 -57.38
N PHE A 379 11.18 24.40 -56.10
CA PHE A 379 11.15 25.75 -55.53
C PHE A 379 12.52 26.44 -55.61
N PHE A 380 13.62 25.75 -55.27
CA PHE A 380 14.97 26.29 -55.42
C PHE A 380 15.33 26.55 -56.88
N LEU A 381 14.97 25.65 -57.80
CA LEU A 381 15.17 25.86 -59.24
C LEU A 381 14.38 27.06 -59.76
N LEU A 382 13.16 27.26 -59.27
CA LEU A 382 12.36 28.46 -59.57
C LEU A 382 13.03 29.73 -59.05
N ILE A 383 13.55 29.74 -57.82
CA ILE A 383 14.30 30.87 -57.27
C ILE A 383 15.52 31.18 -58.15
N ILE A 384 16.31 30.16 -58.51
CA ILE A 384 17.48 30.32 -59.37
C ILE A 384 17.08 30.89 -60.73
N TYR A 385 16.02 30.36 -61.35
CA TYR A 385 15.50 30.86 -62.62
C TYR A 385 15.08 32.33 -62.55
N TRP A 386 14.34 32.72 -61.51
CA TRP A 386 13.93 34.11 -61.31
C TRP A 386 15.11 35.04 -61.05
N PHE A 387 16.11 34.59 -60.28
CA PHE A 387 17.33 35.35 -60.02
C PHE A 387 18.15 35.55 -61.29
N TYR A 388 18.33 34.49 -62.08
CA TYR A 388 19.00 34.54 -63.38
C TYR A 388 18.28 35.51 -64.35
N LYS A 389 16.95 35.41 -64.46
CA LYS A 389 16.15 36.28 -65.32
C LYS A 389 16.18 37.75 -64.91
N LYS A 390 16.39 38.07 -63.63
CA LYS A 390 16.48 39.46 -63.13
C LYS A 390 17.84 40.11 -63.42
N HIS A 391 18.88 39.31 -63.66
CA HIS A 391 20.24 39.76 -63.94
C HIS A 391 20.67 39.62 -65.41
N GLN A 392 19.77 39.12 -66.26
CA GLN A 392 19.77 39.37 -67.71
C GLN A 392 19.02 40.67 -67.98
#